data_AF-A0A832CMW4-F1
#
_entry.id   AF-A0A832CMW4-F1
#
_cell.length_a   1.000
_cell.length_b   1.000
_cell.length_c   1.000
_cell.angle_alpha   90.00
_cell.angle_beta   90.00
_cell.angle_gamma   90.00
#
_symmetry.space_group_name_H-M   'P 1'
#
loop_
_entity.id
_entity.type
_entity.pdbx_description
1 polymer ?
#
loop_
_entity_poly.entity_id
_entity_poly.type
_entity_poly.pdbx_seq_one_letter_code
_entity_poly.pdbx_strand_id
1 'polypeptide(L)'
;MEIGVCYHPELWVYPFGGTTQEPEARWIEDAKLMADAGVTVARIAENCWGLCEPADGKFNFAWLKRVMDILADHGIKTVLATPTSSPPLWLLEKHPEILPVDQNGLRCYPGGYKTACLNSDIYWEYCRRLVREMAMALGNHPNLLAWQIDNNPGEHCSNMSFNEDTKRDWAFWLEAKYETLEKLNNLLGLRWWGQIVQEWKQRPTPHANCSMSQHSFGT
;
A
#
# COMPACT_ATOMS: atom_id res chain seq x y z
N MET A 1 -24.51 8.43 17.20
CA MET A 1 -23.15 8.91 16.89
C MET A 1 -22.22 7.81 17.30
N GLU A 2 -21.47 7.23 16.36
CA GLU A 2 -20.51 6.17 16.65
C GLU A 2 -19.11 6.79 16.78
N ILE A 3 -18.33 6.33 17.74
CA ILE A 3 -16.93 6.71 17.93
C ILE A 3 -16.07 5.50 17.57
N GLY A 4 -15.06 5.73 16.73
CA GLY A 4 -14.13 4.70 16.29
C GLY A 4 -12.68 4.99 16.69
N VAL A 5 -11.84 3.96 16.64
CA VAL A 5 -10.39 4.05 16.90
C VAL A 5 -9.58 3.27 15.84
N CYS A 6 -8.35 3.68 15.58
CA CYS A 6 -7.36 2.87 14.87
C CYS A 6 -6.53 2.11 15.90
N TYR A 7 -6.55 0.78 15.85
CA TYR A 7 -5.90 -0.08 16.84
C TYR A 7 -4.85 -0.98 16.16
N HIS A 8 -3.70 -1.10 16.83
CA HIS A 8 -2.53 -1.85 16.37
C HIS A 8 -2.21 -2.99 17.34
N PRO A 9 -3.05 -4.05 17.39
CA PRO A 9 -2.85 -5.19 18.29
C PRO A 9 -1.46 -5.82 18.15
N GLU A 10 -0.88 -5.79 16.94
CA GLU A 10 0.46 -6.32 16.64
C GLU A 10 1.59 -5.66 17.42
N LEU A 11 1.39 -4.44 17.94
CA LEU A 11 2.38 -3.73 18.75
C LEU A 11 2.28 -4.10 20.25
N TRP A 12 1.17 -4.68 20.68
CA TRP A 12 0.85 -4.92 22.09
C TRP A 12 0.95 -6.40 22.45
N VAL A 13 2.06 -7.01 22.04
CA VAL A 13 2.46 -8.36 22.42
C VAL A 13 3.75 -8.33 23.23
N TYR A 14 4.05 -9.39 24.00
CA TYR A 14 5.25 -9.42 24.84
C TYR A 14 6.52 -9.10 24.01
N PRO A 15 7.39 -8.17 24.48
CA PRO A 15 7.46 -7.57 25.82
C PRO A 15 6.70 -6.24 26.00
N PHE A 16 6.03 -5.74 24.96
CA PHE A 16 5.35 -4.44 24.98
C PHE A 16 3.89 -4.52 25.48
N GLY A 17 3.31 -5.72 25.47
CA GLY A 17 2.04 -6.06 26.10
C GLY A 17 2.06 -7.49 26.66
N GLY A 18 1.10 -7.83 27.53
CA GLY A 18 0.97 -9.18 28.05
C GLY A 18 2.20 -9.71 28.83
N THR A 19 2.39 -11.03 28.83
CA THR A 19 3.47 -11.72 29.54
C THR A 19 4.09 -12.81 28.67
N THR A 20 5.20 -13.41 29.09
CA THR A 20 5.78 -14.55 28.37
C THR A 20 4.83 -15.77 28.24
N GLN A 21 3.89 -15.93 29.17
CA GLN A 21 2.92 -17.03 29.18
C GLN A 21 1.67 -16.66 28.37
N GLU A 22 1.27 -15.40 28.43
CA GLU A 22 0.11 -14.86 27.72
C GLU A 22 0.53 -13.61 26.93
N PRO A 23 1.22 -13.78 25.78
CA PRO A 23 1.82 -12.66 25.05
C PRO A 23 0.81 -11.63 24.58
N GLU A 24 -0.42 -12.06 24.31
CA GLU A 24 -1.50 -11.25 23.72
C GLU A 24 -2.48 -10.72 24.78
N ALA A 25 -2.22 -10.92 26.09
CA ALA A 25 -3.18 -10.61 27.16
C ALA A 25 -3.65 -9.14 27.18
N ARG A 26 -2.84 -8.24 26.62
CA ARG A 26 -3.15 -6.81 26.56
C ARG A 26 -4.38 -6.51 25.69
N TRP A 27 -4.67 -7.32 24.68
CA TRP A 27 -5.78 -7.08 23.74
C TRP A 27 -7.15 -7.05 24.43
N ILE A 28 -7.34 -7.89 25.46
CA ILE A 28 -8.59 -7.96 26.23
C ILE A 28 -8.78 -6.68 27.04
N GLU A 29 -7.72 -6.22 27.70
CA GLU A 29 -7.74 -4.97 28.48
C GLU A 29 -7.97 -3.75 27.57
N ASP A 30 -7.30 -3.70 26.42
CA ASP A 30 -7.49 -2.62 25.45
C ASP A 30 -8.93 -2.57 24.93
N ALA A 31 -9.53 -3.72 24.57
CA ALA A 31 -10.92 -3.80 24.12
C ALA A 31 -11.91 -3.35 25.21
N LYS A 32 -11.66 -3.73 26.46
CA LYS A 32 -12.46 -3.26 27.60
C LYS A 32 -12.36 -1.74 27.76
N LEU A 33 -11.15 -1.18 27.74
CA LEU A 33 -10.95 0.27 27.87
C LEU A 33 -11.58 1.05 26.72
N MET A 34 -11.52 0.52 25.49
CA MET A 34 -12.21 1.08 24.34
C MET A 34 -13.74 1.12 24.57
N ALA A 35 -14.33 0.01 25.02
CA ALA A 35 -15.76 -0.06 25.31
C ALA A 35 -16.18 0.89 26.44
N ASP A 36 -15.40 0.96 27.54
CA ASP A 36 -15.62 1.88 28.65
C ASP A 36 -15.56 3.36 28.20
N ALA A 37 -14.74 3.66 27.18
CA ALA A 37 -14.65 4.98 26.56
C ALA A 37 -15.75 5.27 25.51
N GLY A 38 -16.66 4.32 25.25
CA GLY A 38 -17.75 4.46 24.28
C GLY A 38 -17.32 4.24 22.82
N VAL A 39 -16.16 3.61 22.58
CA VAL A 39 -15.75 3.19 21.23
C VAL A 39 -16.61 2.00 20.80
N THR A 40 -17.08 2.05 19.56
CA THR A 40 -17.98 1.04 18.97
C THR A 40 -17.41 0.42 17.70
N VAL A 41 -16.34 1.01 17.15
CA VAL A 41 -15.68 0.55 15.93
C VAL A 41 -14.16 0.62 16.08
N ALA A 42 -13.43 -0.40 15.65
CA ALA A 42 -11.98 -0.40 15.61
C ALA A 42 -11.46 -0.79 14.21
N ARG A 43 -10.57 0.02 13.64
CA ARG A 43 -9.78 -0.35 12.45
C ARG A 43 -8.53 -1.10 12.87
N ILE A 44 -8.20 -2.19 12.17
CA ILE A 44 -6.97 -2.96 12.37
C ILE A 44 -6.34 -3.37 11.02
N ALA A 45 -5.08 -3.84 11.09
CA ALA A 45 -4.38 -4.63 10.09
C ALA A 45 -3.73 -3.92 8.88
N GLU A 46 -3.74 -2.59 8.77
CA GLU A 46 -3.26 -1.92 7.56
C GLU A 46 -1.76 -2.08 7.27
N ASN A 47 -0.92 -2.37 8.27
CA ASN A 47 0.54 -2.41 8.13
C ASN A 47 1.14 -3.76 8.55
N CYS A 48 0.35 -4.83 8.50
CA CYS A 48 0.75 -6.12 9.07
C CYS A 48 0.99 -7.23 8.02
N TRP A 49 1.35 -6.89 6.77
CA TRP A 49 1.54 -7.90 5.71
C TRP A 49 2.53 -8.97 6.15
N GLY A 50 3.69 -8.59 6.69
CA GLY A 50 4.69 -9.54 7.18
C GLY A 50 4.20 -10.48 8.31
N LEU A 51 3.14 -10.13 9.04
CA LEU A 51 2.52 -11.04 10.02
C LEU A 51 1.44 -11.91 9.38
N CYS A 52 0.69 -11.35 8.43
CA CYS A 52 -0.31 -12.06 7.64
C CYS A 52 0.31 -13.08 6.68
N GLU A 53 1.50 -12.81 6.15
CA GLU A 53 2.26 -13.67 5.25
C GLU A 53 3.77 -13.61 5.59
N PRO A 54 4.23 -14.33 6.63
CA PRO A 54 5.62 -14.28 7.08
C PRO A 54 6.64 -14.79 6.06
N ALA A 55 6.20 -15.63 5.13
CA ALA A 55 6.99 -16.10 3.99
C ALA A 55 6.06 -16.31 2.79
N ASP A 56 6.62 -16.31 1.58
CA ASP A 56 5.87 -16.41 0.33
C ASP A 56 4.88 -17.60 0.32
N GLY A 57 3.58 -17.29 0.28
CA GLY A 57 2.49 -18.26 0.27
C GLY A 57 2.22 -18.93 1.63
N LYS A 58 2.81 -18.44 2.72
CA LYS A 58 2.58 -18.93 4.09
C LYS A 58 1.74 -17.92 4.85
N PHE A 59 0.43 -18.14 4.90
CA PHE A 59 -0.51 -17.21 5.53
C PHE A 59 -0.79 -17.53 7.00
N ASN A 60 -0.93 -16.50 7.82
CA ASN A 60 -1.35 -16.60 9.22
C ASN A 60 -2.36 -15.49 9.57
N PHE A 61 -3.65 -15.81 9.48
CA PHE A 61 -4.75 -14.91 9.87
C PHE A 61 -5.37 -15.27 11.22
N ALA A 62 -4.89 -16.32 11.89
CA ALA A 62 -5.49 -16.80 13.14
C ALA A 62 -5.43 -15.75 14.25
N TRP A 63 -4.36 -14.95 14.27
CA TRP A 63 -4.20 -13.88 15.26
C TRP A 63 -5.18 -12.72 15.03
N LEU A 64 -5.39 -12.28 13.78
CA LEU A 64 -6.41 -11.29 13.44
C LEU A 64 -7.80 -11.79 13.81
N LYS A 65 -8.11 -13.07 13.56
CA LYS A 65 -9.37 -13.65 13.99
C LYS A 65 -9.57 -13.53 15.51
N ARG A 66 -8.55 -13.87 16.31
CA ARG A 66 -8.61 -13.72 17.78
C ARG A 66 -8.87 -12.27 18.20
N VAL A 67 -8.20 -11.30 17.58
CA VAL A 67 -8.45 -9.87 17.84
C VAL A 67 -9.91 -9.52 17.51
N MET A 68 -10.42 -9.97 16.37
CA MET A 68 -11.81 -9.73 15.96
C MET A 68 -12.82 -10.35 16.92
N ASP A 69 -12.55 -11.55 17.44
CA ASP A 69 -13.36 -12.21 18.47
C ASP A 69 -13.36 -11.38 19.78
N ILE A 70 -12.18 -10.95 20.26
CA ILE A 70 -12.04 -10.14 21.48
C ILE A 70 -12.78 -8.79 21.37
N LEU A 71 -12.66 -8.12 20.21
CA LEU A 71 -13.40 -6.88 19.95
C LEU A 71 -14.91 -7.13 19.93
N ALA A 72 -15.36 -8.26 19.34
CA ALA A 72 -16.76 -8.63 19.29
C ALA A 72 -17.36 -8.85 20.68
N ASP A 73 -16.62 -9.50 21.58
CA ASP A 73 -17.03 -9.75 22.96
C ASP A 73 -17.27 -8.45 23.76
N HIS A 74 -16.67 -7.35 23.32
CA HIS A 74 -16.84 -6.02 23.90
C HIS A 74 -17.78 -5.11 23.09
N GLY A 75 -18.50 -5.66 22.10
CA GLY A 75 -19.44 -4.91 21.27
C GLY A 75 -18.78 -3.95 20.28
N ILE A 76 -17.48 -4.11 20.00
CA ILE A 76 -16.70 -3.26 19.09
C ILE A 76 -16.63 -3.92 17.72
N LYS A 77 -17.23 -3.29 16.71
CA LYS A 77 -17.18 -3.76 15.32
C LYS A 77 -15.81 -3.53 14.68
N THR A 78 -15.42 -4.39 13.74
CA THR A 78 -14.10 -4.29 13.09
C THR A 78 -14.19 -3.70 11.69
N VAL A 79 -13.37 -2.69 11.40
CA VAL A 79 -12.97 -2.30 10.05
C VAL A 79 -11.65 -2.96 9.72
N LEU A 80 -11.63 -3.88 8.77
CA LEU A 80 -10.44 -4.65 8.43
C LEU A 80 -9.71 -4.01 7.25
N ALA A 81 -8.47 -3.59 7.45
CA ALA A 81 -7.68 -2.98 6.39
C ALA A 81 -6.84 -4.02 5.63
N THR A 82 -6.77 -3.92 4.31
CA THR A 82 -5.86 -4.76 3.51
C THR A 82 -4.43 -4.29 3.72
N PRO A 83 -3.48 -5.16 4.14
CA PRO A 83 -2.13 -4.73 4.53
C PRO A 83 -1.18 -4.36 3.37
N THR A 84 -1.73 -4.00 2.22
CA THR A 84 -0.95 -3.83 0.97
C THR A 84 0.07 -2.71 1.07
N SER A 85 -0.17 -1.68 1.86
CA SER A 85 0.68 -0.50 1.99
C SER A 85 2.09 -0.76 2.55
N SER A 86 2.30 -1.92 3.17
CA SER A 86 3.56 -2.33 3.80
C SER A 86 4.03 -3.71 3.30
N PRO A 87 4.54 -3.83 2.06
CA PRO A 87 5.04 -5.10 1.54
C PRO A 87 6.20 -5.63 2.41
N PRO A 88 6.25 -6.94 2.69
CA PRO A 88 7.28 -7.54 3.54
C PRO A 88 8.64 -7.57 2.84
N LEU A 89 9.72 -7.59 3.62
CA LEU A 89 11.08 -7.57 3.09
C LEU A 89 11.38 -8.76 2.16
N TRP A 90 10.84 -9.96 2.45
CA TRP A 90 11.03 -11.12 1.57
C TRP A 90 10.47 -10.89 0.16
N LEU A 91 9.39 -10.12 0.04
CA LEU A 91 8.79 -9.77 -1.25
C LEU A 91 9.69 -8.77 -1.99
N LEU A 92 10.16 -7.75 -1.29
CA LEU A 92 11.05 -6.72 -1.86
C LEU A 92 12.43 -7.28 -2.24
N GLU A 93 12.92 -8.28 -1.51
CA GLU A 93 14.15 -9.01 -1.85
C GLU A 93 13.96 -9.90 -3.08
N LYS A 94 12.83 -10.62 -3.16
CA LYS A 94 12.50 -11.48 -4.29
C LYS A 94 12.23 -10.69 -5.57
N HIS A 95 11.61 -9.52 -5.43
CA HIS A 95 11.16 -8.67 -6.52
C HIS A 95 11.58 -7.21 -6.31
N PRO A 96 12.89 -6.89 -6.38
CA PRO A 96 13.39 -5.53 -6.19
C PRO A 96 12.84 -4.54 -7.24
N GLU A 97 12.35 -5.02 -8.38
CA GLU A 97 11.67 -4.26 -9.42
C GLU A 97 10.39 -3.56 -8.95
N ILE A 98 9.73 -4.08 -7.91
CA ILE A 98 8.54 -3.48 -7.28
C ILE A 98 8.87 -2.13 -6.64
N LEU A 99 10.11 -1.95 -6.15
CA LEU A 99 10.52 -0.72 -5.49
C LEU A 99 10.40 0.47 -6.46
N PRO A 100 9.81 1.60 -6.02
CA PRO A 100 9.76 2.81 -6.81
C PRO A 100 11.14 3.30 -7.22
N VAL A 101 11.22 3.96 -8.36
CA VAL A 101 12.39 4.72 -8.80
C VAL A 101 12.02 6.20 -8.78
N ASP A 102 12.85 7.03 -8.17
CA ASP A 102 12.62 8.48 -8.09
C ASP A 102 12.87 9.19 -9.44
N GLN A 103 12.56 10.48 -9.50
CA GLN A 103 12.72 11.29 -10.72
C GLN A 103 14.17 11.40 -11.22
N ASN A 104 15.17 11.12 -10.36
CA ASN A 104 16.58 11.12 -10.70
C ASN A 104 17.06 9.75 -11.19
N GLY A 105 16.18 8.74 -11.23
CA GLY A 105 16.52 7.37 -11.59
C GLY A 105 17.07 6.53 -10.44
N LEU A 106 16.97 7.01 -9.19
CA LEU A 106 17.43 6.26 -8.02
C LEU A 106 16.29 5.37 -7.48
N ARG A 107 16.58 4.08 -7.32
CA ARG A 107 15.64 3.13 -6.70
C ARG A 107 15.52 3.40 -5.21
N CYS A 108 14.29 3.45 -4.69
CA CYS A 108 14.02 3.52 -3.27
C CYS A 108 14.57 2.26 -2.55
N TYR A 109 15.08 2.44 -1.34
CA TYR A 109 15.62 1.35 -0.54
C TYR A 109 14.51 0.68 0.29
N PRO A 110 14.52 -0.65 0.50
CA PRO A 110 13.53 -1.34 1.33
C PRO A 110 13.63 -0.95 2.82
N GLY A 111 12.57 -1.24 3.59
CA GLY A 111 12.52 -1.03 5.04
C GLY A 111 11.65 0.15 5.50
N GLY A 112 11.08 0.90 4.55
CA GLY A 112 10.08 1.93 4.81
C GLY A 112 8.65 1.48 4.51
N TYR A 113 7.72 2.36 4.87
CA TYR A 113 6.31 2.29 4.49
C TYR A 113 6.08 2.76 3.05
N LYS A 114 5.09 2.22 2.34
CA LYS A 114 4.74 2.59 0.94
C LYS A 114 5.91 2.47 -0.04
N THR A 115 6.58 1.33 0.03
CA THR A 115 7.77 1.01 -0.78
C THR A 115 7.43 0.12 -1.98
N ALA A 116 6.34 0.43 -2.70
CA ALA A 116 5.92 -0.29 -3.90
C ALA A 116 5.40 0.64 -5.00
N CYS A 117 5.76 0.33 -6.25
CA CYS A 117 5.24 0.98 -7.44
C CYS A 117 3.87 0.44 -7.80
N LEU A 118 2.86 1.31 -7.87
CA LEU A 118 1.48 0.94 -8.19
C LEU A 118 1.27 0.53 -9.66
N ASN A 119 2.27 0.71 -10.53
CA ASN A 119 2.26 0.21 -11.92
C ASN A 119 2.83 -1.22 -12.03
N SER A 120 3.37 -1.79 -10.96
CA SER A 120 3.98 -3.12 -11.01
C SER A 120 2.93 -4.23 -11.03
N ASP A 121 2.89 -4.99 -12.13
CA ASP A 121 2.00 -6.14 -12.27
C ASP A 121 2.29 -7.23 -11.23
N ILE A 122 3.57 -7.40 -10.91
CA ILE A 122 4.04 -8.34 -9.88
C ILE A 122 3.48 -7.93 -8.53
N TYR A 123 3.64 -6.66 -8.14
CA TYR A 123 3.07 -6.17 -6.88
C TYR A 123 1.56 -6.41 -6.80
N TRP A 124 0.83 -6.12 -7.89
CA TRP A 124 -0.59 -6.40 -7.96
C TRP A 124 -0.95 -7.89 -7.86
N GLU A 125 -0.13 -8.79 -8.38
CA GLU A 125 -0.32 -10.24 -8.20
C GLU A 125 -0.26 -10.64 -6.72
N TYR A 126 0.77 -10.17 -6.00
CA TYR A 126 0.91 -10.42 -4.56
C TYR A 126 -0.21 -9.77 -3.76
N CYS A 127 -0.60 -8.53 -4.06
CA CYS A 127 -1.74 -7.86 -3.44
C CYS A 127 -3.04 -8.65 -3.64
N ARG A 128 -3.34 -9.07 -4.87
CA ARG A 128 -4.54 -9.87 -5.18
C ARG A 128 -4.54 -11.19 -4.43
N ARG A 129 -3.39 -11.87 -4.34
CA ARG A 129 -3.25 -13.13 -3.60
C ARG A 129 -3.51 -12.92 -2.11
N LEU A 130 -2.79 -11.98 -1.48
CA LEU A 130 -2.97 -11.65 -0.07
C LEU A 130 -4.42 -11.30 0.26
N VAL A 131 -5.02 -10.37 -0.48
CA VAL A 131 -6.39 -9.89 -0.22
C VAL A 131 -7.40 -11.02 -0.42
N ARG A 132 -7.21 -11.91 -1.41
CA ARG A 132 -8.06 -13.09 -1.59
C ARG A 132 -8.01 -14.01 -0.39
N GLU A 133 -6.82 -14.40 0.05
CA GLU A 133 -6.65 -15.32 1.18
C GLU A 133 -7.18 -14.71 2.49
N MET A 134 -6.95 -13.42 2.70
CA MET A 134 -7.48 -12.67 3.85
C MET A 134 -9.02 -12.61 3.83
N ALA A 135 -9.61 -12.34 2.66
CA ALA A 135 -11.07 -12.32 2.51
C ALA A 135 -11.70 -13.71 2.70
N MET A 136 -11.04 -14.78 2.22
CA MET A 136 -11.49 -16.15 2.47
C MET A 136 -11.44 -16.51 3.97
N ALA A 137 -10.39 -16.08 4.68
CA ALA A 137 -10.19 -16.40 6.09
C ALA A 137 -11.07 -15.58 7.04
N LEU A 138 -11.27 -14.28 6.75
CA LEU A 138 -11.87 -13.32 7.70
C LEU A 138 -13.14 -12.65 7.17
N GLY A 139 -13.45 -12.76 5.88
CA GLY A 139 -14.53 -12.01 5.24
C GLY A 139 -15.95 -12.37 5.70
N ASN A 140 -16.15 -13.56 6.26
CA ASN A 140 -17.42 -14.00 6.84
C ASN A 140 -17.48 -13.85 8.37
N HIS A 141 -16.50 -13.18 8.99
CA HIS A 141 -16.50 -12.99 10.43
C HIS A 141 -17.70 -12.11 10.86
N PRO A 142 -18.53 -12.52 11.84
CA PRO A 142 -19.74 -11.77 12.21
C PRO A 142 -19.48 -10.37 12.80
N ASN A 143 -18.24 -10.13 13.24
CA ASN A 143 -17.80 -8.83 13.74
C ASN A 143 -17.28 -7.86 12.67
N LEU A 144 -17.10 -8.33 11.43
CA LEU A 144 -16.63 -7.49 10.34
C LEU A 144 -17.72 -6.50 9.90
N LEU A 145 -17.41 -5.22 9.97
CA LEU A 145 -18.29 -4.13 9.56
C LEU A 145 -17.99 -3.64 8.14
N ALA A 146 -16.71 -3.42 7.85
CA ALA A 146 -16.26 -2.89 6.58
C ALA A 146 -14.80 -3.26 6.29
N TRP A 147 -14.39 -3.02 5.05
CA TRP A 147 -13.00 -3.11 4.62
C TRP A 147 -12.43 -1.72 4.35
N GLN A 148 -11.19 -1.48 4.78
CA GLN A 148 -10.37 -0.39 4.27
C GLN A 148 -9.42 -0.95 3.22
N ILE A 149 -9.33 -0.28 2.06
CA ILE A 149 -8.37 -0.62 1.02
C ILE A 149 -7.08 0.17 1.28
N ASP A 150 -5.98 -0.55 1.39
CA ASP A 150 -4.64 0.01 1.61
C ASP A 150 -4.61 0.95 2.83
N ASN A 151 -3.69 1.94 2.84
CA ASN A 151 -3.69 3.04 3.81
C ASN A 151 -3.07 4.30 3.19
N ASN A 152 -3.92 5.22 2.76
CA ASN A 152 -3.60 6.48 2.08
C ASN A 152 -2.78 6.30 0.78
N PRO A 153 -3.33 5.65 -0.26
CA PRO A 153 -2.64 5.50 -1.54
C PRO A 153 -2.26 6.88 -2.12
N GLY A 154 -1.03 7.01 -2.62
CA GLY A 154 -0.52 8.26 -3.18
C GLY A 154 0.20 9.19 -2.20
N GLU A 155 0.50 8.76 -0.97
CA GLU A 155 1.48 9.47 -0.14
C GLU A 155 2.88 8.85 -0.27
N HIS A 156 3.90 9.61 0.14
CA HIS A 156 5.31 9.18 0.09
C HIS A 156 5.73 8.69 -1.30
N CYS A 157 6.49 7.59 -1.39
CA CYS A 157 7.02 7.04 -2.63
C CYS A 157 5.98 6.29 -3.47
N SER A 158 4.69 6.33 -3.12
CA SER A 158 3.61 5.59 -3.81
C SER A 158 2.86 6.40 -4.87
N ASN A 159 3.09 7.72 -4.97
CA ASN A 159 2.41 8.57 -5.94
C ASN A 159 3.09 8.61 -7.31
N MET A 160 4.41 8.43 -7.35
CA MET A 160 5.22 8.56 -8.55
C MET A 160 6.36 7.55 -8.51
N SER A 161 6.56 6.88 -9.65
CA SER A 161 7.72 6.04 -9.91
C SER A 161 8.18 6.30 -11.34
N PHE A 162 9.45 6.01 -11.60
CA PHE A 162 10.08 6.21 -12.90
C PHE A 162 10.73 4.92 -13.42
N ASN A 163 10.30 3.77 -12.90
CA ASN A 163 10.72 2.44 -13.33
C ASN A 163 10.13 2.04 -14.70
N GLU A 164 10.53 0.87 -15.20
CA GLU A 164 10.10 0.38 -16.53
C GLU A 164 8.59 0.12 -16.60
N ASP A 165 7.97 -0.38 -15.54
CA ASP A 165 6.51 -0.55 -15.47
C ASP A 165 5.78 0.79 -15.64
N THR A 166 6.27 1.85 -15.00
CA THR A 166 5.68 3.19 -15.12
C THR A 166 5.88 3.77 -16.53
N LYS A 167 7.04 3.52 -17.17
CA LYS A 167 7.28 3.95 -18.56
C LYS A 167 6.34 3.24 -19.54
N ARG A 168 6.12 1.94 -19.35
CA ARG A 168 5.16 1.15 -20.14
C ARG A 168 3.75 1.71 -19.99
N ASP A 169 3.28 1.87 -18.76
CA ASP A 169 1.92 2.33 -18.48
C ASP A 169 1.69 3.79 -18.89
N TRP A 170 2.74 4.62 -18.86
CA TRP A 170 2.71 5.98 -19.39
C TRP A 170 2.38 6.00 -20.88
N ALA A 171 3.02 5.13 -21.68
CA ALA A 171 2.73 5.03 -23.11
C ALA A 171 1.27 4.61 -23.36
N PHE A 172 0.76 3.63 -22.60
CA PHE A 172 -0.64 3.21 -22.69
C PHE A 172 -1.62 4.31 -22.29
N TRP A 173 -1.31 5.07 -21.24
CA TRP A 173 -2.15 6.20 -20.83
C TRP A 173 -2.18 7.31 -21.90
N LEU A 174 -1.04 7.60 -22.52
CA LEU A 174 -0.98 8.56 -23.63
C LEU A 174 -1.81 8.10 -24.83
N GLU A 175 -1.70 6.82 -25.19
CA GLU A 175 -2.49 6.22 -26.27
C GLU A 175 -3.98 6.32 -25.97
N ALA A 176 -4.41 5.93 -24.77
CA ALA A 176 -5.81 6.00 -24.36
C ALA A 176 -6.35 7.44 -24.30
N LYS A 177 -5.52 8.41 -23.87
CA LYS A 177 -5.94 9.81 -23.72
C LYS A 177 -6.00 10.57 -25.04
N TYR A 178 -5.01 10.37 -25.90
CA TYR A 178 -4.86 11.18 -27.12
C TYR A 178 -5.33 10.46 -28.37
N GLU A 179 -5.49 9.12 -28.33
CA GLU A 179 -5.99 8.22 -29.38
C GLU A 179 -5.13 8.14 -30.64
N THR A 180 -4.51 9.24 -31.08
CA THR A 180 -3.59 9.30 -32.22
C THR A 180 -2.34 10.13 -31.88
N LEU A 181 -1.22 9.74 -32.50
CA LEU A 181 0.04 10.48 -32.36
C LEU A 181 -0.07 11.91 -32.91
N GLU A 182 -0.88 12.13 -33.94
CA GLU A 182 -1.14 13.47 -34.47
C GLU A 182 -1.81 14.37 -33.43
N LYS A 183 -2.85 13.88 -32.74
CA LYS A 183 -3.51 14.60 -31.66
C LYS A 183 -2.52 14.90 -30.52
N LEU A 184 -1.73 13.91 -30.10
CA LEU A 184 -0.70 14.10 -29.06
C LEU A 184 0.33 15.16 -29.47
N ASN A 185 0.90 15.05 -30.67
CA ASN A 185 1.93 15.96 -31.17
C ASN A 185 1.41 17.40 -31.29
N ASN A 186 0.18 17.58 -31.76
CA ASN A 186 -0.43 18.90 -31.91
C ASN A 186 -0.84 19.51 -30.55
N LEU A 187 -1.50 18.75 -29.66
CA LEU A 187 -1.99 19.27 -28.38
C LEU A 187 -0.88 19.55 -27.37
N LEU A 188 0.20 18.78 -27.37
CA LEU A 188 1.37 19.03 -26.51
C LEU A 188 2.40 19.96 -27.13
N GLY A 189 2.17 20.47 -28.36
CA GLY A 189 3.07 21.41 -29.01
C GLY A 189 4.46 20.83 -29.32
N LEU A 190 4.55 19.52 -29.60
CA LEU A 190 5.82 18.80 -29.75
C LEU A 190 6.65 19.20 -30.98
N ARG A 191 6.13 20.11 -31.81
CA ARG A 191 6.88 20.75 -32.89
C ARG A 191 8.05 21.58 -32.35
N TRP A 192 7.95 22.08 -31.12
CA TRP A 192 9.01 22.80 -30.44
C TRP A 192 10.12 21.85 -29.95
N TRP A 193 11.38 22.29 -30.03
CA TRP A 193 12.56 21.51 -29.64
C TRP A 193 12.67 20.10 -30.27
N GLY A 194 12.06 19.89 -31.44
CA GLY A 194 12.17 18.63 -32.18
C GLY A 194 11.60 17.41 -31.46
N GLN A 195 10.52 17.57 -30.70
CA GLN A 195 9.97 16.52 -29.83
C GLN A 195 8.87 15.66 -30.48
N ILE A 196 8.64 15.79 -31.79
CA ILE A 196 7.60 15.03 -32.50
C ILE A 196 7.86 13.54 -32.35
N VAL A 197 6.85 12.79 -31.90
CA VAL A 197 6.90 11.33 -31.73
C VAL A 197 6.16 10.60 -32.84
N GLN A 198 6.68 9.44 -33.22
CA GLN A 198 6.16 8.50 -34.23
C GLN A 198 5.67 7.18 -33.62
N GLU A 199 5.85 7.00 -32.32
CA GLU A 199 5.35 5.87 -31.53
C GLU A 199 5.13 6.33 -30.08
N TRP A 200 4.18 5.73 -29.37
CA TRP A 200 3.80 6.15 -28.02
C TRP A 200 4.98 6.09 -27.03
N LYS A 201 5.82 5.04 -27.14
CA LYS A 201 6.98 4.82 -26.28
C LYS A 201 8.10 5.84 -26.45
N GLN A 202 8.11 6.62 -27.54
CA GLN A 202 9.10 7.69 -27.74
C GLN A 202 8.88 8.86 -26.79
N ARG A 203 7.68 9.02 -26.22
CA ARG A 203 7.44 10.07 -25.25
C ARG A 203 7.99 9.63 -23.88
N PRO A 204 9.06 10.25 -23.37
CA PRO A 204 9.59 9.88 -22.07
C PRO A 204 8.61 10.27 -20.96
N THR A 205 8.63 9.53 -19.85
CA THR A 205 8.09 10.02 -18.58
C THR A 205 8.90 11.25 -18.13
N PRO A 206 8.32 12.17 -17.33
CA PRO A 206 8.96 13.43 -16.96
C PRO A 206 10.05 13.25 -15.90
N HIS A 207 11.10 12.48 -16.22
CA HIS A 207 12.31 12.39 -15.40
C HIS A 207 12.97 13.76 -15.26
N ALA A 208 13.73 13.94 -14.19
CA ALA A 208 14.66 15.06 -14.09
C ALA A 208 15.65 15.00 -15.27
N ASN A 209 15.78 16.11 -16.00
CA ASN A 209 16.74 16.24 -17.09
C ASN A 209 17.73 17.37 -16.81
N CYS A 210 18.91 17.33 -17.45
CA CYS A 210 19.97 18.31 -17.21
C CYS A 210 19.54 19.76 -17.48
N SER A 211 18.56 19.99 -18.36
CA SER A 211 18.06 21.34 -18.67
C SER A 211 17.12 21.91 -17.61
N MET A 212 16.38 21.07 -16.87
CA MET A 212 15.44 21.51 -15.84
C MET A 212 16.06 21.59 -14.44
N SER A 213 17.18 20.91 -14.20
CA SER A 213 17.87 20.93 -12.89
C SER A 213 18.70 22.21 -12.65
N GLN A 214 18.96 23.01 -13.69
CA GLN A 214 19.80 24.22 -13.59
C GLN A 214 19.03 25.51 -13.26
N HIS A 215 17.72 25.44 -12.97
CA HIS A 215 16.92 26.63 -12.62
C HIS A 215 16.60 26.78 -11.13
N SER A 216 17.09 25.87 -10.29
CA SER A 216 17.21 26.10 -8.84
C SER A 216 18.53 26.81 -8.52
N PHE A 217 18.69 28.04 -9.05
CA PHE A 217 19.54 29.04 -8.39
C PHE A 217 18.65 29.79 -7.40
N GLY A 218 19.13 29.88 -6.16
CA GLY A 218 18.32 30.22 -5.01
C GLY A 218 17.69 31.61 -5.03
N THR A 219 16.63 31.69 -4.23
CA THR A 219 16.24 32.86 -3.42
C THR A 219 15.71 32.33 -2.11
#